data_AF-A0A385SQ37-F1
#
_entry.id   AF-A0A385SQ37-F1
#
_cell.length_a   1.000
_cell.length_b   1.000
_cell.length_c   1.000
_cell.angle_alpha   90.00
_cell.angle_beta   90.00
_cell.angle_gamma   90.00
#
_symmetry.space_group_name_H-M   'P 1'
#
loop_
_entity.id
_entity.type
_entity.pdbx_description
1 polymer ?
#
loop_
_entity_poly.entity_id
_entity_poly.type
_entity_poly.pdbx_seq_one_letter_code
_entity_poly.pdbx_strand_id
1 'polypeptide(L)'
;MKLRQKITLLISLALLVPTVVISTVAIYKIKSQANRDIAEYHDEEFAQLKVYLKHITDIAYGVIEAQHKALADSITRFNQHADSTQAKRSLTPAMMDPALQELSSIRFDNGEGYFWVTDNKLPFPTMLMHAEKKDLKGKVLDDPKHNVEKEKGRNIYQVRAERANADGDAFVEYIMKKPGTQEVVNKISYSRLYKPLGWIVSTGFYTDAIDQAVAEKKAASNQQVGQMVFFILALAAFILAVGLTVSIYFSKALTTAILNIKDTLEQLAQGRQVEQVHVHRRDEIGSMTHSLNALVLGLSSYTSFAKEIGEGNLQQTFTPLSQQDILGNELLSMRNNLKKAADEKAIRDWANEGLASLGEVLRRNNMNTQELATETLRELVKYTKMNQAALFMMEEGSGENDQYLQLVAAYAYERRKYMQKTIAVGEGMVGQCVLERGTIHLREVPEEYVNITSGLGHAVPRTLLIMPLIYNEVVYGVLEMASFREFGDHEIAFLEKIAQSIAGTIASVQTNERTKKLLEQSQQMSEEMKAQEEELRQNQEELQATSEQMRRRQVELEKENERLKDTLRSSGVDVQTTRTAYQTV
;
A
#
# COMPACT_ATOMS: atom_id res chain seq x y z
N MET A 1 25.96 -12.67 -3.21
CA MET A 1 25.18 -13.23 -4.35
C MET A 1 24.02 -12.31 -4.70
N LYS A 2 23.83 -12.00 -5.98
CA LYS A 2 22.65 -11.25 -6.48
C LYS A 2 21.37 -12.08 -6.28
N LEU A 3 20.20 -11.43 -6.17
CA LEU A 3 18.90 -12.10 -5.94
C LEU A 3 18.66 -13.26 -6.93
N ARG A 4 18.94 -13.01 -8.22
CA ARG A 4 18.88 -14.00 -9.29
C ARG A 4 19.67 -15.28 -8.98
N GLN A 5 20.89 -15.14 -8.47
CA GLN A 5 21.76 -16.28 -8.15
C GLN A 5 21.22 -17.07 -6.94
N LYS A 6 20.67 -16.37 -5.93
CA LYS A 6 20.10 -17.02 -4.74
C LYS A 6 18.89 -17.88 -5.11
N ILE A 7 17.97 -17.34 -5.92
CA ILE A 7 16.77 -18.07 -6.38
C ILE A 7 17.17 -19.27 -7.23
N THR A 8 18.06 -19.07 -8.21
CA THR A 8 18.50 -20.17 -9.08
C THR A 8 19.17 -21.28 -8.29
N LEU A 9 20.05 -20.93 -7.34
CA LEU A 9 20.72 -21.89 -6.47
C LEU A 9 19.70 -22.68 -5.64
N LEU A 10 18.75 -22.00 -4.99
CA LEU A 10 17.76 -22.64 -4.11
C LEU A 10 16.90 -23.65 -4.89
N ILE A 11 16.40 -23.28 -6.07
CA ILE A 11 15.62 -24.17 -6.94
C ILE A 11 16.47 -25.35 -7.43
N SER A 12 17.71 -25.09 -7.87
CA SER A 12 18.60 -26.15 -8.34
C SER A 12 18.97 -27.15 -7.25
N LEU A 13 19.19 -26.68 -6.01
CA LEU A 13 19.54 -27.53 -4.88
C LEU A 13 18.34 -28.39 -4.43
N ALA A 14 17.14 -27.80 -4.43
CA ALA A 14 15.90 -28.51 -4.14
C ALA A 14 15.62 -29.65 -5.14
N LEU A 15 16.11 -29.54 -6.37
CA LEU A 15 15.99 -30.59 -7.38
C LEU A 15 17.15 -31.61 -7.32
N LEU A 16 18.37 -31.14 -7.02
CA LEU A 16 19.57 -31.97 -7.00
C LEU A 16 19.49 -33.08 -5.95
N VAL A 17 19.15 -32.73 -4.70
CA VAL A 17 19.21 -33.66 -3.58
C VAL A 17 18.25 -34.85 -3.78
N PRO A 18 16.95 -34.66 -4.09
CA PRO A 18 16.05 -35.79 -4.34
C PRO A 18 16.47 -36.64 -5.53
N THR A 19 16.95 -36.01 -6.62
CA THR A 19 17.35 -36.73 -7.83
C THR A 19 18.52 -37.68 -7.56
N VAL A 20 19.52 -37.22 -6.80
CA VAL A 20 20.68 -38.05 -6.41
C VAL A 20 20.26 -39.19 -5.48
N VAL A 21 19.44 -38.90 -4.47
CA VAL A 21 18.96 -39.92 -3.52
C VAL A 21 18.15 -41.01 -4.22
N ILE A 22 17.16 -40.62 -5.03
CA ILE A 22 16.30 -41.56 -5.77
C ILE A 22 17.15 -42.41 -6.72
N SER A 23 18.06 -41.80 -7.48
CA SER A 23 18.94 -42.53 -8.41
C SER A 23 19.83 -43.53 -7.68
N THR A 24 20.41 -43.13 -6.54
CA THR A 24 21.28 -44.00 -5.74
C THR A 24 20.52 -45.21 -5.20
N VAL A 25 19.33 -44.99 -4.64
CA VAL A 25 18.48 -46.08 -4.11
C VAL A 25 18.02 -47.01 -5.23
N ALA A 26 17.64 -46.48 -6.39
CA ALA A 26 17.23 -47.28 -7.54
C ALA A 26 18.36 -48.18 -8.05
N ILE A 27 19.57 -47.60 -8.23
CA ILE A 27 20.76 -48.36 -8.65
C ILE A 27 21.11 -49.46 -7.65
N TYR A 28 21.05 -49.15 -6.34
CA TYR A 28 21.28 -50.13 -5.29
C TYR A 28 20.28 -51.29 -5.36
N LYS A 29 18.98 -50.99 -5.47
CA LYS A 29 17.92 -52.01 -5.54
C LYS A 29 18.08 -52.92 -6.77
N ILE A 30 18.36 -52.36 -7.94
CA ILE A 30 18.54 -53.14 -9.18
C ILE A 30 19.74 -54.08 -9.07
N LYS A 31 20.89 -53.59 -8.60
CA LYS A 31 22.08 -54.43 -8.39
C LYS A 31 21.84 -55.51 -7.34
N SER A 32 21.18 -55.17 -6.24
CA SER A 32 20.84 -56.11 -5.18
C SER A 32 19.88 -57.20 -5.68
N GLN A 33 18.88 -56.85 -6.48
CA GLN A 33 17.96 -57.81 -7.09
C GLN A 33 18.67 -58.74 -8.06
N ALA A 34 19.46 -58.19 -8.99
CA ALA A 34 20.22 -58.98 -9.96
C ALA A 34 21.13 -60.02 -9.28
N ASN A 35 21.80 -59.64 -8.19
CA ASN A 35 22.61 -60.56 -7.40
C ASN A 35 21.79 -61.67 -6.73
N ARG A 36 20.58 -61.36 -6.25
CA ARG A 36 19.66 -62.37 -5.70
C ARG A 36 19.19 -63.34 -6.79
N ASP A 37 18.77 -62.82 -7.94
CA ASP A 37 18.28 -63.65 -9.05
C ASP A 37 19.36 -64.60 -9.58
N ILE A 38 20.63 -64.17 -9.60
CA ILE A 38 21.76 -65.03 -10.00
C ILE A 38 22.01 -66.13 -8.96
N ALA A 39 21.94 -65.80 -7.67
CA ALA A 39 22.12 -66.79 -6.60
C ALA A 39 21.00 -67.82 -6.59
N GLU A 40 19.75 -67.36 -6.74
CA GLU A 40 18.57 -68.22 -6.82
C GLU A 40 18.65 -69.16 -8.04
N TYR A 41 19.06 -68.65 -9.20
CA TYR A 41 19.28 -69.47 -10.40
C TYR A 41 20.32 -70.58 -10.17
N HIS A 42 21.45 -70.26 -9.53
CA HIS A 42 22.46 -71.26 -9.18
C HIS A 42 21.89 -72.33 -8.24
N ASP A 43 21.18 -71.92 -7.19
CA ASP A 43 20.63 -72.84 -6.19
C ASP A 43 19.53 -73.75 -6.78
N GLU A 44 18.71 -73.24 -7.69
CA GLU A 44 17.69 -74.01 -8.42
C GLU A 44 18.34 -75.10 -9.30
N GLU A 45 19.35 -74.75 -10.10
CA GLU A 45 20.08 -75.71 -10.95
C GLU A 45 20.74 -76.82 -10.10
N PHE A 46 21.39 -76.44 -8.99
CA PHE A 46 21.97 -77.40 -8.06
C PHE A 46 20.93 -78.27 -7.34
N ALA A 47 19.75 -77.72 -7.00
CA ALA A 47 18.67 -78.48 -6.40
C ALA A 47 18.12 -79.54 -7.36
N GLN A 48 17.90 -79.17 -8.64
CA GLN A 48 17.48 -80.11 -9.69
C GLN A 48 18.52 -81.21 -9.89
N LEU A 49 19.81 -80.84 -9.95
CA LEU A 49 20.90 -81.81 -10.07
C LEU A 49 20.94 -82.79 -8.89
N LYS A 50 20.75 -82.32 -7.65
CA LYS A 50 20.71 -83.17 -6.46
C LYS A 50 19.56 -84.18 -6.53
N VAL A 51 18.37 -83.78 -6.99
CA VAL A 51 17.22 -84.69 -7.18
C VAL A 51 17.53 -85.72 -8.26
N TYR A 52 18.10 -85.29 -9.39
CA TYR A 52 18.50 -86.18 -10.47
C TYR A 52 19.51 -87.24 -10.01
N LEU A 53 20.53 -86.82 -9.25
CA LEU A 53 21.52 -87.73 -8.66
C LEU A 53 20.91 -88.75 -7.70
N LYS A 54 19.90 -88.36 -6.91
CA LYS A 54 19.14 -89.29 -6.06
C LYS A 54 18.45 -90.35 -6.90
N HIS A 55 17.72 -89.93 -7.93
CA HIS A 55 16.97 -90.85 -8.79
C HIS A 55 17.90 -91.86 -9.48
N ILE A 56 19.06 -91.41 -9.97
CA ILE A 56 20.04 -92.31 -10.60
C ILE A 56 20.66 -93.29 -9.61
N THR A 57 21.04 -92.83 -8.41
CA THR A 57 21.56 -93.73 -7.38
C THR A 57 20.48 -94.71 -6.89
N ASP A 58 19.21 -94.31 -6.86
CA ASP A 58 18.11 -95.20 -6.48
C ASP A 58 17.92 -96.35 -7.48
N ILE A 59 18.19 -96.13 -8.78
CA ILE A 59 18.25 -97.20 -9.77
C ILE A 59 19.36 -98.20 -9.42
N ALA A 60 20.57 -97.72 -9.14
CA ALA A 60 21.69 -98.58 -8.77
C ALA A 60 21.47 -99.31 -7.43
N TYR A 61 20.86 -98.63 -6.47
CA TYR A 61 20.44 -99.19 -5.19
C TYR A 61 19.42 -100.32 -5.42
N GLY A 62 18.43 -100.11 -6.31
CA GLY A 62 17.42 -101.10 -6.67
C GLY A 62 18.03 -102.34 -7.33
N VAL A 63 19.05 -102.20 -8.17
CA VAL A 63 19.80 -103.34 -8.75
C VAL A 63 20.45 -104.18 -7.64
N ILE A 64 21.15 -103.54 -6.71
CA ILE A 64 21.76 -104.24 -5.56
C ILE A 64 20.69 -104.91 -4.70
N GLU A 65 19.61 -104.20 -4.39
CA GLU A 65 18.54 -104.71 -3.55
C GLU A 65 17.83 -105.91 -4.17
N ALA A 66 17.49 -105.84 -5.46
CA ALA A 66 16.83 -106.93 -6.17
C ALA A 66 17.70 -108.19 -6.20
N GLN A 67 18.99 -108.05 -6.52
CA GLN A 67 19.92 -109.19 -6.51
C GLN A 67 20.16 -109.73 -5.11
N HIS A 68 20.34 -108.85 -4.11
CA HIS A 68 20.54 -109.23 -2.72
C HIS A 68 19.35 -110.02 -2.19
N LYS A 69 18.11 -109.56 -2.46
CA LYS A 69 16.88 -110.24 -2.08
C LYS A 69 16.73 -111.59 -2.78
N ALA A 70 16.92 -111.64 -4.10
CA ALA A 70 16.84 -112.89 -4.86
C ALA A 70 17.82 -113.95 -4.35
N LEU A 71 19.03 -113.51 -3.99
CA LEU A 71 20.07 -114.36 -3.43
C LEU A 71 19.72 -114.81 -2.00
N ALA A 72 19.26 -113.91 -1.14
CA ALA A 72 18.81 -114.23 0.21
C ALA A 72 17.63 -115.21 0.21
N ASP A 73 16.67 -115.05 -0.69
CA ASP A 73 15.53 -115.95 -0.88
C ASP A 73 15.98 -117.32 -1.41
N SER A 74 16.96 -117.35 -2.32
CA SER A 74 17.56 -118.59 -2.81
C SER A 74 18.30 -119.35 -1.70
N ILE A 75 19.06 -118.65 -0.85
CA ILE A 75 19.77 -119.24 0.29
C ILE A 75 18.78 -119.74 1.35
N THR A 76 17.72 -118.98 1.63
CA THR A 76 16.69 -119.36 2.59
C THR A 76 15.97 -120.62 2.13
N ARG A 77 15.55 -120.69 0.86
CA ARG A 77 14.95 -121.90 0.27
C ARG A 77 15.88 -123.10 0.32
N PHE A 78 17.16 -122.91 0.00
CA PHE A 78 18.18 -123.96 0.11
C PHE A 78 18.30 -124.47 1.55
N ASN A 79 18.42 -123.58 2.53
CA ASN A 79 18.57 -123.93 3.94
C ASN A 79 17.33 -124.59 4.56
N GLN A 80 16.13 -124.31 4.03
CA GLN A 80 14.88 -124.96 4.46
C GLN A 80 14.76 -126.41 3.97
N HIS A 81 15.40 -126.76 2.85
CA HIS A 81 15.36 -128.10 2.24
C HIS A 81 16.69 -128.87 2.39
N ALA A 82 17.63 -128.35 3.19
CA ALA A 82 18.93 -128.98 3.42
C ALA A 82 18.82 -130.08 4.48
N ASP A 83 19.20 -131.32 4.11
CA ASP A 83 19.30 -132.46 5.03
C ASP A 83 20.45 -132.30 6.05
N SER A 84 20.47 -133.13 7.10
CA SER A 84 21.43 -133.07 8.22
C SER A 84 22.91 -133.24 7.82
N THR A 85 23.19 -133.64 6.58
CA THR A 85 24.53 -133.77 6.00
C THR A 85 24.96 -132.55 5.18
N GLN A 86 24.08 -131.59 4.89
CA GLN A 86 24.37 -130.38 4.12
C GLN A 86 24.58 -129.17 5.04
N ALA A 87 25.72 -128.48 4.87
CA ALA A 87 26.00 -127.26 5.62
C ALA A 87 25.06 -126.13 5.18
N LYS A 88 24.40 -125.48 6.14
CA LYS A 88 23.60 -124.27 5.89
C LYS A 88 24.48 -123.20 5.25
N ARG A 89 24.01 -122.61 4.16
CA ARG A 89 24.67 -121.50 3.47
C ARG A 89 24.36 -120.20 4.19
N SER A 90 25.36 -119.33 4.31
CA SER A 90 25.18 -117.93 4.67
C SER A 90 25.46 -117.06 3.44
N LEU A 91 24.82 -115.90 3.39
CA LEU A 91 25.12 -114.91 2.39
C LEU A 91 26.55 -114.39 2.63
N THR A 92 27.40 -114.44 1.61
CA THR A 92 28.76 -113.86 1.68
C THR A 92 28.87 -112.69 0.70
N PRO A 93 29.68 -111.66 1.01
CA PRO A 93 29.86 -110.51 0.12
C PRO A 93 30.31 -110.88 -1.30
N ALA A 94 31.09 -111.96 -1.47
CA ALA A 94 31.53 -112.46 -2.78
C ALA A 94 30.37 -112.92 -3.68
N MET A 95 29.26 -113.37 -3.09
CA MET A 95 28.08 -113.78 -3.86
C MET A 95 27.35 -112.59 -4.52
N MET A 96 27.69 -111.36 -4.13
CA MET A 96 27.17 -110.11 -4.70
C MET A 96 28.08 -109.50 -5.77
N ASP A 97 29.18 -110.18 -6.17
CA ASP A 97 30.05 -109.73 -7.28
C ASP A 97 29.28 -109.52 -8.61
N PRO A 98 28.26 -110.32 -8.99
CA PRO A 98 27.47 -110.06 -10.20
C PRO A 98 26.76 -108.70 -10.18
N ALA A 99 26.25 -108.24 -9.02
CA ALA A 99 25.63 -106.93 -8.88
C ALA A 99 26.65 -105.81 -9.11
N LEU A 100 27.86 -105.98 -8.58
CA LEU A 100 28.95 -105.04 -8.82
C LEU A 100 29.37 -105.01 -10.28
N GLN A 101 29.41 -106.17 -10.95
CA GLN A 101 29.73 -106.26 -12.38
C GLN A 101 28.68 -105.56 -13.25
N GLU A 102 27.39 -105.77 -12.98
CA GLU A 102 26.29 -105.10 -13.67
C GLU A 102 26.39 -103.59 -13.50
N LEU A 103 26.49 -103.08 -12.27
CA LEU A 103 26.67 -101.66 -11.99
C LEU A 103 27.90 -101.06 -12.65
N SER A 104 28.99 -101.82 -12.77
CA SER A 104 30.22 -101.35 -13.43
C SER A 104 30.05 -101.10 -14.93
N SER A 105 29.02 -101.69 -15.56
CA SER A 105 28.72 -101.55 -16.99
C SER A 105 27.74 -100.43 -17.31
N ILE A 106 26.95 -99.96 -16.33
CA ILE A 106 25.97 -98.91 -16.53
C ILE A 106 26.69 -97.57 -16.75
N ARG A 107 26.29 -96.87 -17.81
CA ARG A 107 26.69 -95.49 -18.11
C ARG A 107 25.46 -94.64 -18.37
N PHE A 108 25.53 -93.38 -17.99
CA PHE A 108 24.49 -92.37 -18.23
C PHE A 108 25.17 -91.03 -18.56
N ASP A 109 24.40 -89.97 -18.79
CA ASP A 109 24.94 -88.64 -19.10
C ASP A 109 25.95 -88.65 -20.26
N ASN A 110 25.48 -89.10 -21.44
CA ASN A 110 26.30 -89.23 -22.65
C ASN A 110 27.59 -90.07 -22.50
N GLY A 111 27.65 -90.94 -21.49
CA GLY A 111 28.79 -91.83 -21.24
C GLY A 111 29.74 -91.35 -20.14
N GLU A 112 29.57 -90.13 -19.61
CA GLU A 112 30.41 -89.59 -18.53
C GLU A 112 29.98 -90.06 -17.14
N GLY A 113 28.71 -90.40 -16.98
CA GLY A 113 28.12 -90.86 -15.74
C GLY A 113 28.45 -92.31 -15.44
N TYR A 114 28.91 -92.60 -14.22
CA TYR A 114 29.30 -93.95 -13.80
C TYR A 114 29.12 -94.16 -12.29
N PHE A 115 29.01 -95.43 -11.89
CA PHE A 115 28.88 -95.82 -10.48
C PHE A 115 30.20 -96.31 -9.87
N TRP A 116 30.32 -96.14 -8.56
CA TRP A 116 31.30 -96.84 -7.74
C TRP A 116 30.67 -97.24 -6.40
N VAL A 117 31.20 -98.31 -5.82
CA VAL A 117 30.73 -98.87 -4.56
C VAL A 117 31.92 -99.05 -3.63
N THR A 118 31.79 -98.56 -2.40
CA THR A 118 32.76 -98.78 -1.32
C THR A 118 32.12 -99.54 -0.17
N ASP A 119 32.92 -100.12 0.72
CA ASP A 119 32.42 -100.44 2.06
C ASP A 119 32.15 -99.16 2.86
N ASN A 120 31.58 -99.30 4.05
CA ASN A 120 31.25 -98.19 4.93
C ASN A 120 32.22 -98.04 6.11
N LYS A 121 33.43 -98.58 6.01
CA LYS A 121 34.41 -98.52 7.10
C LYS A 121 34.96 -97.11 7.26
N LEU A 122 35.27 -96.76 8.51
CA LEU A 122 35.91 -95.51 8.91
C LEU A 122 37.34 -95.80 9.42
N PRO A 123 38.28 -94.85 9.26
CA PRO A 123 38.12 -93.54 8.63
C PRO A 123 38.10 -93.59 7.09
N PHE A 124 38.69 -94.63 6.48
CA PHE A 124 38.77 -94.74 5.02
C PHE A 124 38.08 -96.02 4.55
N PRO A 125 37.12 -95.90 3.61
CA PRO A 125 36.45 -97.07 3.08
C PRO A 125 37.33 -97.79 2.04
N THR A 126 37.03 -99.08 1.84
CA THR A 126 37.65 -99.91 0.80
C THR A 126 36.82 -99.85 -0.48
N MET A 127 37.47 -99.69 -1.64
CA MET A 127 36.76 -99.73 -2.93
C MET A 127 36.34 -101.17 -3.26
N LEU A 128 35.05 -101.41 -3.46
CA LEU A 128 34.50 -102.70 -3.87
C LEU A 128 34.31 -102.80 -5.38
N MET A 129 33.93 -101.69 -6.01
CA MET A 129 33.77 -101.59 -7.45
C MET A 129 33.94 -100.14 -7.90
N HIS A 130 34.66 -99.92 -9.00
CA HIS A 130 34.66 -98.65 -9.70
C HIS A 130 34.58 -98.91 -11.20
N ALA A 131 33.64 -98.24 -11.86
CA ALA A 131 33.37 -98.43 -13.28
C ALA A 131 34.57 -98.04 -14.19
N GLU A 132 35.20 -96.89 -13.93
CA GLU A 132 36.40 -96.42 -14.67
C GLU A 132 37.73 -96.93 -14.09
N LYS A 133 37.99 -96.69 -12.80
CA LYS A 133 39.25 -97.00 -12.12
C LYS A 133 39.27 -98.40 -11.52
N LYS A 134 39.29 -99.41 -12.39
CA LYS A 134 39.23 -100.84 -11.99
C LYS A 134 40.38 -101.26 -11.05
N ASP A 135 41.52 -100.58 -11.14
CA ASP A 135 42.71 -100.78 -10.31
C ASP A 135 42.53 -100.40 -8.84
N LEU A 136 41.42 -99.72 -8.49
CA LEU A 136 41.10 -99.38 -7.11
C LEU A 136 40.44 -100.54 -6.34
N LYS A 137 39.88 -101.56 -7.01
CA LYS A 137 39.17 -102.67 -6.32
C LYS A 137 40.06 -103.31 -5.24
N GLY A 138 39.55 -103.38 -4.02
CA GLY A 138 40.23 -103.95 -2.84
C GLY A 138 41.18 -103.01 -2.10
N LYS A 139 41.41 -101.78 -2.59
CA LYS A 139 42.30 -100.81 -1.92
C LYS A 139 41.55 -99.94 -0.93
N VAL A 140 42.20 -99.62 0.18
CA VAL A 140 41.77 -98.58 1.12
C VAL A 140 42.01 -97.21 0.48
N LEU A 141 41.07 -96.28 0.64
CA LEU A 141 41.05 -94.99 -0.05
C LEU A 141 41.61 -93.85 0.82
N ASP A 142 42.82 -94.03 1.35
CA ASP A 142 43.51 -93.11 2.27
C ASP A 142 44.54 -92.19 1.61
N ASP A 143 44.84 -92.42 0.32
CA ASP A 143 45.83 -91.66 -0.44
C ASP A 143 45.52 -90.14 -0.45
N PRO A 144 46.50 -89.26 -0.10
CA PRO A 144 46.32 -87.82 -0.09
C PRO A 144 45.82 -87.20 -1.40
N LYS A 145 46.00 -87.87 -2.55
CA LYS A 145 45.44 -87.41 -3.84
C LYS A 145 43.90 -87.33 -3.84
N HIS A 146 43.24 -87.94 -2.87
CA HIS A 146 41.79 -87.90 -2.69
C HIS A 146 41.31 -86.72 -1.83
N ASN A 147 42.23 -85.88 -1.32
CA ASN A 147 41.95 -84.67 -0.55
C ASN A 147 41.51 -83.51 -1.45
N VAL A 148 40.37 -83.69 -2.10
CA VAL A 148 39.85 -82.77 -3.13
C VAL A 148 38.44 -82.24 -2.83
N GLU A 149 37.92 -82.49 -1.62
CA GLU A 149 36.65 -81.93 -1.16
C GLU A 149 36.67 -80.39 -1.15
N LYS A 150 35.59 -79.78 -1.64
CA LYS A 150 35.47 -78.32 -1.78
C LYS A 150 35.32 -77.57 -0.46
N GLU A 151 34.77 -78.21 0.59
CA GLU A 151 34.46 -77.54 1.86
C GLU A 151 35.70 -77.33 2.74
N LYS A 152 36.45 -78.40 3.04
CA LYS A 152 37.60 -78.38 3.96
C LYS A 152 38.85 -79.03 3.38
N GLY A 153 38.84 -79.39 2.09
CA GLY A 153 39.98 -80.07 1.45
C GLY A 153 40.21 -81.49 1.98
N ARG A 154 39.19 -82.13 2.56
CA ARG A 154 39.31 -83.48 3.14
C ARG A 154 39.28 -84.57 2.06
N ASN A 155 39.64 -85.79 2.47
CA ASN A 155 39.50 -86.97 1.63
C ASN A 155 38.03 -87.20 1.27
N ILE A 156 37.70 -87.20 -0.02
CA ILE A 156 36.32 -87.30 -0.49
C ILE A 156 35.63 -88.62 -0.11
N TYR A 157 36.37 -89.72 0.01
CA TYR A 157 35.83 -91.03 0.35
C TYR A 157 35.57 -91.15 1.85
N GLN A 158 36.46 -90.57 2.67
CA GLN A 158 36.23 -90.42 4.11
C GLN A 158 34.96 -89.61 4.39
N VAL A 159 34.86 -88.39 3.84
CA VAL A 159 33.70 -87.49 4.08
C VAL A 159 32.39 -88.17 3.66
N ARG A 160 32.42 -88.86 2.51
CA ARG A 160 31.27 -89.63 2.02
C ARG A 160 30.87 -90.74 2.97
N ALA A 161 31.83 -91.54 3.46
CA ALA A 161 31.56 -92.63 4.38
C ALA A 161 31.04 -92.13 5.74
N GLU A 162 31.63 -91.06 6.27
CA GLU A 162 31.17 -90.41 7.51
C GLU A 162 29.70 -89.94 7.38
N ARG A 163 29.38 -89.19 6.33
CA ARG A 163 28.02 -88.67 6.09
C ARG A 163 27.02 -89.80 5.81
N ALA A 164 27.35 -90.74 4.94
CA ALA A 164 26.45 -91.84 4.61
C ALA A 164 26.19 -92.78 5.80
N ASN A 165 27.15 -92.96 6.70
CA ASN A 165 26.95 -93.71 7.95
C ASN A 165 26.07 -92.95 8.95
N ALA A 166 26.22 -91.63 9.04
CA ALA A 166 25.45 -90.80 9.95
C ALA A 166 24.00 -90.64 9.49
N ASP A 167 23.80 -90.23 8.24
CA ASP A 167 22.52 -89.75 7.73
C ASP A 167 21.83 -90.76 6.77
N GLY A 168 22.55 -91.81 6.36
CA GLY A 168 22.07 -92.83 5.41
C GLY A 168 22.30 -92.47 3.94
N ASP A 169 22.53 -91.19 3.65
CA ASP A 169 22.95 -90.69 2.35
C ASP A 169 24.00 -89.56 2.50
N ALA A 170 24.62 -89.16 1.40
CA ALA A 170 25.64 -88.12 1.41
C ALA A 170 25.76 -87.41 0.06
N PHE A 171 25.71 -86.07 0.11
CA PHE A 171 26.24 -85.23 -0.96
C PHE A 171 27.65 -84.76 -0.61
N VAL A 172 28.54 -84.83 -1.59
CA VAL A 172 29.92 -84.33 -1.46
C VAL A 172 30.30 -83.61 -2.75
N GLU A 173 30.72 -82.36 -2.63
CA GLU A 173 31.28 -81.55 -3.72
C GLU A 173 32.81 -81.58 -3.66
N TYR A 174 33.44 -81.73 -4.82
CA TYR A 174 34.89 -81.86 -4.95
C TYR A 174 35.34 -81.50 -6.36
N ILE A 175 36.64 -81.26 -6.53
CA ILE A 175 37.24 -81.11 -7.86
C ILE A 175 37.71 -82.47 -8.37
N MET A 176 37.45 -82.74 -9.65
CA MET A 176 37.82 -84.01 -10.27
C MET A 176 38.22 -83.79 -11.72
N LYS A 177 39.21 -84.56 -12.14
CA LYS A 177 39.62 -84.65 -13.54
C LYS A 177 38.56 -85.41 -14.34
N LYS A 178 38.08 -84.85 -15.45
CA LYS A 178 37.13 -85.56 -16.34
C LYS A 178 37.78 -86.82 -16.94
N PRO A 179 37.01 -87.92 -17.15
CA PRO A 179 37.56 -89.13 -17.76
C PRO A 179 38.05 -88.83 -19.18
N GLY A 180 39.25 -89.28 -19.52
CA GLY A 180 39.81 -89.08 -20.87
C GLY A 180 40.37 -87.68 -21.18
N THR A 181 40.19 -86.67 -20.33
CA THR A 181 40.72 -85.31 -20.55
C THR A 181 41.75 -84.91 -19.48
N GLN A 182 42.41 -83.75 -19.61
CA GLN A 182 43.27 -83.14 -18.58
C GLN A 182 42.54 -82.10 -17.71
N GLU A 183 41.27 -81.85 -17.98
CA GLU A 183 40.50 -80.77 -17.34
C GLU A 183 40.06 -81.16 -15.93
N VAL A 184 40.29 -80.25 -14.99
CA VAL A 184 39.86 -80.37 -13.59
C VAL A 184 38.67 -79.45 -13.40
N VAL A 185 37.52 -80.03 -13.07
CA VAL A 185 36.25 -79.32 -12.94
C VAL A 185 35.56 -79.68 -11.62
N ASN A 186 34.57 -78.88 -11.24
CA ASN A 186 33.71 -79.18 -10.11
C ASN A 186 32.85 -80.42 -10.39
N LYS A 187 32.72 -81.28 -9.39
CA LYS A 187 31.89 -82.48 -9.41
C LYS A 187 31.13 -82.57 -8.10
N ILE A 188 29.85 -82.95 -8.18
CA ILE A 188 29.05 -83.32 -7.02
C ILE A 188 28.70 -84.79 -7.11
N SER A 189 28.83 -85.50 -6.00
CA SER A 189 28.40 -86.90 -5.89
C SER A 189 27.26 -87.04 -4.89
N TYR A 190 26.36 -87.97 -5.18
CA TYR A 190 25.39 -88.49 -4.23
C TYR A 190 25.71 -89.95 -3.93
N SER A 191 25.60 -90.30 -2.65
CA SER A 191 26.00 -91.61 -2.15
C SER A 191 24.96 -92.09 -1.16
N ARG A 192 24.57 -93.36 -1.23
CA ARG A 192 23.54 -93.94 -0.37
C ARG A 192 24.03 -95.23 0.27
N LEU A 193 23.82 -95.37 1.57
CA LEU A 193 24.21 -96.55 2.32
C LEU A 193 23.18 -97.67 2.14
N TYR A 194 23.59 -98.77 1.51
CA TYR A 194 22.90 -100.05 1.54
C TYR A 194 23.24 -100.79 2.84
N LYS A 195 22.44 -100.55 3.88
CA LYS A 195 22.67 -101.05 5.25
C LYS A 195 22.92 -102.56 5.34
N PRO A 196 22.20 -103.45 4.62
CA PRO A 196 22.38 -104.90 4.79
C PRO A 196 23.79 -105.41 4.46
N LEU A 197 24.50 -104.74 3.56
CA LEU A 197 25.87 -105.12 3.18
C LEU A 197 26.94 -104.14 3.68
N GLY A 198 26.53 -103.01 4.30
CA GLY A 198 27.44 -101.91 4.62
C GLY A 198 28.09 -101.31 3.37
N TRP A 199 27.36 -101.28 2.24
CA TRP A 199 27.88 -100.79 0.96
C TRP A 199 27.40 -99.37 0.70
N ILE A 200 28.30 -98.49 0.28
CA ILE A 200 27.96 -97.13 -0.11
C ILE A 200 27.95 -97.07 -1.63
N VAL A 201 26.76 -96.97 -2.20
CA VAL A 201 26.54 -96.88 -3.64
C VAL A 201 26.57 -95.42 -4.03
N SER A 202 27.45 -95.07 -4.96
CA SER A 202 27.76 -93.68 -5.25
C SER A 202 27.75 -93.40 -6.74
N THR A 203 27.31 -92.20 -7.08
CA THR A 203 27.36 -91.65 -8.44
C THR A 203 27.63 -90.15 -8.37
N GLY A 204 28.07 -89.54 -9.47
CA GLY A 204 28.32 -88.10 -9.47
C GLY A 204 28.33 -87.47 -10.86
N PHE A 205 28.09 -86.16 -10.87
CA PHE A 205 27.88 -85.35 -12.05
C PHE A 205 28.82 -84.15 -12.06
N TYR A 206 29.36 -83.82 -13.23
CA TYR A 206 30.21 -82.66 -13.43
C TYR A 206 29.35 -81.38 -13.50
N THR A 207 29.72 -80.33 -12.78
CA THR A 207 28.89 -79.11 -12.67
C THR A 207 29.41 -77.95 -13.52
N ASP A 208 30.38 -78.19 -14.41
CA ASP A 208 30.97 -77.17 -15.26
C ASP A 208 29.96 -76.53 -16.23
N ALA A 209 29.00 -77.31 -16.74
CA ALA A 209 27.91 -76.78 -17.54
C ALA A 209 26.98 -75.83 -16.74
N ILE A 210 26.74 -76.14 -15.46
CA ILE A 210 25.96 -75.28 -14.56
C ILE A 210 26.75 -74.02 -14.22
N ASP A 211 28.04 -74.16 -13.89
CA ASP A 211 28.94 -73.04 -13.61
C ASP A 211 29.02 -72.08 -14.82
N GLN A 212 29.08 -72.63 -16.04
CA GLN A 212 29.04 -71.86 -17.29
C GLN A 212 27.68 -71.17 -17.49
N ALA A 213 26.55 -71.87 -17.30
CA ALA A 213 25.22 -71.28 -17.43
C ALA A 213 25.00 -70.13 -16.43
N VAL A 214 25.46 -70.29 -15.18
CA VAL A 214 25.43 -69.24 -14.17
C VAL A 214 26.33 -68.06 -14.56
N ALA A 215 27.51 -68.31 -15.14
CA ALA A 215 28.40 -67.26 -15.63
C ALA A 215 27.78 -66.47 -16.80
N GLU A 216 27.13 -67.16 -17.75
CA GLU A 216 26.40 -66.56 -18.87
C GLU A 216 25.21 -65.74 -18.36
N LYS A 217 24.41 -66.28 -17.43
CA LYS A 217 23.31 -65.57 -16.77
C LYS A 217 23.80 -64.32 -16.06
N LYS A 218 24.93 -64.41 -15.35
CA LYS A 218 25.57 -63.27 -14.67
C LYS A 218 26.04 -62.21 -15.65
N ALA A 219 26.66 -62.59 -16.76
CA ALA A 219 27.10 -61.65 -17.79
C ALA A 219 25.91 -60.92 -18.43
N ALA A 220 24.86 -61.66 -18.81
CA ALA A 220 23.64 -61.09 -19.38
C ALA A 220 22.92 -60.15 -18.39
N SER A 221 22.78 -60.57 -17.12
CA SER A 221 22.18 -59.75 -16.06
C SER A 221 22.99 -58.47 -15.80
N ASN A 222 24.33 -58.56 -15.72
CA ASN A 222 25.19 -57.39 -15.55
C ASN A 222 25.08 -56.41 -16.72
N GLN A 223 24.95 -56.90 -17.96
CA GLN A 223 24.73 -56.06 -19.13
C GLN A 223 23.39 -55.33 -19.05
N GLN A 224 22.31 -56.03 -18.69
CA GLN A 224 20.98 -55.44 -18.50
C GLN A 224 20.99 -54.39 -17.38
N VAL A 225 21.59 -54.71 -16.23
CA VAL A 225 21.77 -53.76 -15.12
C VAL A 225 22.57 -52.54 -15.58
N GLY A 226 23.64 -52.72 -16.35
CA GLY A 226 24.44 -51.63 -16.90
C GLY A 226 23.61 -50.68 -17.78
N GLN A 227 22.77 -51.22 -18.67
CA GLN A 227 21.85 -50.42 -19.49
C GLN A 227 20.83 -49.67 -18.63
N MET A 228 20.23 -50.32 -17.63
CA MET A 228 19.29 -49.67 -16.72
C MET A 228 19.95 -48.54 -15.91
N VAL A 229 21.17 -48.76 -15.40
CA VAL A 229 21.94 -47.74 -14.68
C VAL A 229 22.25 -46.56 -15.60
N PHE A 230 22.65 -46.81 -16.84
CA PHE A 230 22.87 -45.75 -17.83
C PHE A 230 21.59 -44.92 -18.05
N PHE A 231 20.44 -45.57 -18.25
CA PHE A 231 19.16 -44.87 -18.41
C PHE A 231 18.77 -44.05 -17.17
N ILE A 232 18.96 -44.58 -15.96
CA ILE A 232 18.70 -43.84 -14.72
C ILE A 232 19.57 -42.58 -14.64
N LEU A 233 20.87 -42.71 -14.91
CA LEU A 233 21.79 -41.57 -14.87
C LEU A 233 21.51 -40.55 -15.97
N ALA A 234 21.17 -41.01 -17.18
CA ALA A 234 20.79 -40.14 -18.29
C ALA A 234 19.50 -39.37 -17.98
N LEU A 235 18.48 -40.04 -17.41
CA LEU A 235 17.24 -39.40 -16.99
C LEU A 235 17.46 -38.41 -15.85
N ALA A 236 18.28 -38.76 -14.86
CA ALA A 236 18.67 -37.86 -13.78
C ALA A 236 19.37 -36.61 -14.32
N ALA A 237 20.34 -36.76 -15.22
CA ALA A 237 21.02 -35.64 -15.87
C ALA A 237 20.05 -34.77 -16.68
N PHE A 238 19.11 -35.39 -17.41
CA PHE A 238 18.08 -34.68 -18.16
C PHE A 238 17.15 -33.86 -17.26
N ILE A 239 16.64 -34.44 -16.16
CA ILE A 239 15.80 -33.74 -15.18
C ILE A 239 16.55 -32.55 -14.58
N LEU A 240 17.84 -32.72 -14.22
CA LEU A 240 18.66 -31.63 -13.70
C LEU A 240 18.90 -30.52 -14.73
N ALA A 241 19.14 -30.88 -15.99
CA ALA A 241 19.34 -29.90 -17.07
C ALA A 241 18.07 -29.10 -17.37
N VAL A 242 16.92 -29.76 -17.44
CA VAL A 242 15.61 -29.10 -17.62
C VAL A 242 15.31 -28.22 -16.42
N GLY A 243 15.48 -28.73 -15.21
CA GLY A 243 15.27 -27.98 -13.97
C GLY A 243 16.17 -26.76 -13.85
N LEU A 244 17.45 -26.87 -14.23
CA LEU A 244 18.37 -25.74 -14.27
C LEU A 244 17.93 -24.68 -15.29
N THR A 245 17.48 -25.12 -16.48
CA THR A 245 17.00 -24.21 -17.53
C THR A 245 15.76 -23.45 -17.07
N VAL A 246 14.77 -24.15 -16.52
CA VAL A 246 13.55 -23.56 -15.94
C VAL A 246 13.90 -22.61 -14.81
N SER A 247 14.81 -23.01 -13.92
CA SER A 247 15.30 -22.21 -12.80
C SER A 247 15.95 -20.90 -13.26
N ILE A 248 16.79 -20.93 -14.29
CA ILE A 248 17.42 -19.74 -14.87
C ILE A 248 16.39 -18.81 -15.51
N TYR A 249 15.45 -19.36 -16.28
CA TYR A 249 14.38 -18.59 -16.93
C TYR A 249 13.47 -17.91 -15.91
N PHE A 250 12.94 -18.67 -14.95
CA PHE A 250 12.06 -18.19 -13.89
C PHE A 250 12.75 -17.12 -13.05
N SER A 251 13.99 -17.39 -12.61
CA SER A 251 14.77 -16.44 -11.81
C SER A 251 15.03 -15.12 -12.56
N LYS A 252 15.31 -15.18 -13.87
CA LYS A 252 15.46 -13.99 -14.71
C LYS A 252 14.15 -13.21 -14.78
N ALA A 253 13.04 -13.87 -15.13
CA ALA A 253 11.74 -13.24 -15.26
C ALA A 253 11.30 -12.55 -13.96
N LEU A 254 11.42 -13.24 -12.83
CA LEU A 254 11.04 -12.71 -11.52
C LEU A 254 11.94 -11.53 -11.10
N THR A 255 13.26 -11.68 -11.23
CA THR A 255 14.21 -10.63 -10.82
C THR A 255 14.04 -9.37 -11.66
N THR A 256 13.88 -9.51 -12.98
CA THR A 256 13.68 -8.35 -13.86
C THR A 256 12.40 -7.59 -13.52
N ALA A 257 11.29 -8.29 -13.25
CA ALA A 257 10.05 -7.62 -12.91
C ALA A 257 10.13 -6.86 -11.57
N ILE A 258 10.74 -7.46 -10.56
CA ILE A 258 10.96 -6.80 -9.25
C ILE A 258 11.91 -5.60 -9.40
N LEU A 259 12.98 -5.72 -10.19
CA LEU A 259 13.91 -4.62 -10.41
C LEU A 259 13.26 -3.44 -11.13
N ASN A 260 12.41 -3.69 -12.14
CA ASN A 260 11.69 -2.62 -12.83
C ASN A 260 10.77 -1.83 -11.87
N ILE A 261 10.05 -2.54 -10.98
CA ILE A 261 9.22 -1.91 -9.95
C ILE A 261 10.10 -1.10 -8.99
N LYS A 262 11.21 -1.68 -8.51
CA LYS A 262 12.15 -1.01 -7.62
C LYS A 262 12.74 0.26 -8.25
N ASP A 263 13.15 0.21 -9.51
CA ASP A 263 13.78 1.34 -10.19
C ASP A 263 12.76 2.46 -10.46
N THR A 264 11.51 2.11 -10.76
CA THR A 264 10.41 3.08 -10.90
C THR A 264 10.09 3.74 -9.56
N LEU A 265 10.01 2.96 -8.48
CA LEU A 265 9.83 3.48 -7.13
C LEU A 265 10.98 4.40 -6.70
N GLU A 266 12.22 4.06 -7.05
CA GLU A 266 13.38 4.90 -6.76
C GLU A 266 13.34 6.23 -7.52
N GLN A 267 12.90 6.22 -8.78
CA GLN A 267 12.67 7.45 -9.55
C GLN A 267 11.56 8.30 -8.95
N LEU A 268 10.44 7.70 -8.55
CA LEU A 268 9.35 8.40 -7.85
C LEU A 268 9.81 8.99 -6.52
N ALA A 269 10.61 8.24 -5.74
CA ALA A 269 11.16 8.71 -4.47
C ALA A 269 12.11 9.92 -4.65
N GLN A 270 12.74 10.04 -5.81
CA GLN A 270 13.55 11.22 -6.18
C GLN A 270 12.71 12.37 -6.78
N GLY A 271 11.38 12.24 -6.83
CA GLY A 271 10.48 13.25 -7.39
C GLY A 271 10.54 13.35 -8.92
N ARG A 272 11.06 12.33 -9.61
CA ARG A 272 11.09 12.32 -11.07
C ARG A 272 9.73 11.93 -11.64
N GLN A 273 9.35 12.57 -12.73
CA GLN A 273 8.22 12.12 -13.53
C GLN A 273 8.59 10.80 -14.23
N VAL A 274 7.76 9.79 -14.05
CA VAL A 274 7.91 8.47 -14.67
C VAL A 274 6.67 8.14 -15.47
N GLU A 275 6.91 7.45 -16.59
CA GLU A 275 5.84 6.85 -17.37
C GLU A 275 5.31 5.59 -16.68
N GLN A 276 4.09 5.19 -17.06
CA GLN A 276 3.50 3.97 -16.55
C GLN A 276 4.29 2.74 -17.01
N VAL A 277 4.42 1.77 -16.11
CA VAL A 277 5.03 0.48 -16.43
C VAL A 277 3.99 -0.40 -17.11
N HIS A 278 4.30 -0.94 -18.28
CA HIS A 278 3.38 -1.83 -19.00
C HIS A 278 3.08 -3.12 -18.22
N VAL A 279 1.78 -3.39 -18.02
CA VAL A 279 1.31 -4.58 -17.30
C VAL A 279 1.03 -5.70 -18.29
N HIS A 280 1.95 -6.67 -18.39
CA HIS A 280 1.75 -7.89 -19.19
C HIS A 280 1.39 -9.12 -18.35
N ARG A 281 1.44 -9.01 -17.02
CA ARG A 281 1.28 -10.13 -16.08
C ARG A 281 -0.05 -10.06 -15.34
N ARG A 282 -0.61 -11.22 -15.01
CA ARG A 282 -1.86 -11.38 -14.23
C ARG A 282 -1.63 -12.00 -12.84
N ASP A 283 -0.38 -11.98 -12.39
CA ASP A 283 0.04 -12.49 -11.07
C ASP A 283 0.19 -11.34 -10.06
N GLU A 284 0.70 -11.64 -8.87
CA GLU A 284 0.93 -10.67 -7.79
C GLU A 284 1.86 -9.55 -8.22
N ILE A 285 2.84 -9.83 -9.10
CA ILE A 285 3.74 -8.81 -9.66
C ILE A 285 2.97 -7.89 -10.61
N GLY A 286 2.03 -8.43 -11.40
CA GLY A 286 1.09 -7.64 -12.18
C GLY A 286 0.24 -6.72 -11.29
N SER A 287 -0.30 -7.24 -10.19
CA SER A 287 -1.05 -6.44 -9.21
C SER A 287 -0.20 -5.33 -8.58
N MET A 288 1.04 -5.63 -8.18
CA MET A 288 1.98 -4.62 -7.67
C MET A 288 2.25 -3.53 -8.70
N THR A 289 2.37 -3.91 -9.98
CA THR A 289 2.58 -2.96 -11.08
C THR A 289 1.34 -2.07 -11.28
N HIS A 290 0.13 -2.63 -11.15
CA HIS A 290 -1.10 -1.85 -11.20
C HIS A 290 -1.19 -0.82 -10.07
N SER A 291 -0.89 -1.23 -8.84
CA SER A 291 -0.83 -0.31 -7.68
C SER A 291 0.25 0.77 -7.85
N LEU A 292 1.43 0.40 -8.39
CA LEU A 292 2.48 1.36 -8.73
C LEU A 292 2.00 2.38 -9.78
N ASN A 293 1.33 1.93 -10.84
CA ASN A 293 0.80 2.82 -11.87
C ASN A 293 -0.30 3.75 -11.34
N ALA A 294 -1.14 3.28 -10.41
CA ALA A 294 -2.11 4.13 -9.72
C ALA A 294 -1.41 5.23 -8.91
N LEU A 295 -0.30 4.92 -8.25
CA LEU A 295 0.52 5.92 -7.55
C LEU A 295 1.18 6.92 -8.53
N VAL A 296 1.74 6.45 -9.64
CA VAL A 296 2.31 7.30 -10.70
C VAL A 296 1.25 8.29 -11.22
N LEU A 297 0.05 7.79 -11.55
CA LEU A 297 -1.07 8.61 -12.00
C LEU A 297 -1.50 9.63 -10.94
N GLY A 298 -1.59 9.20 -9.69
CA GLY A 298 -1.90 10.05 -8.55
C GLY A 298 -0.96 11.24 -8.42
N LEU A 299 0.35 10.96 -8.37
CA LEU A 299 1.38 12.00 -8.26
C LEU A 299 1.40 12.94 -9.47
N SER A 300 1.17 12.41 -10.67
CA SER A 300 1.05 13.22 -11.88
C SER A 300 -0.18 14.15 -11.84
N SER A 301 -1.31 13.66 -11.31
CA SER A 301 -2.53 14.44 -11.12
C SER A 301 -2.32 15.56 -10.09
N TYR A 302 -1.68 15.25 -8.95
CA TYR A 302 -1.36 16.25 -7.92
C TYR A 302 -0.43 17.33 -8.44
N THR A 303 0.60 16.95 -9.21
CA THR A 303 1.56 17.90 -9.78
C THR A 303 0.87 18.83 -10.79
N SER A 304 0.01 18.28 -11.65
CA SER A 304 -0.76 19.07 -12.60
C SER A 304 -1.71 20.03 -11.87
N PHE A 305 -2.41 19.57 -10.83
CA PHE A 305 -3.30 20.40 -10.04
C PHE A 305 -2.56 21.51 -9.27
N ALA A 306 -1.42 21.18 -8.65
CA ALA A 306 -0.57 22.16 -7.97
C ALA A 306 -0.04 23.21 -8.95
N LYS A 307 0.30 22.82 -10.18
CA LYS A 307 0.72 23.75 -11.24
C LYS A 307 -0.40 24.72 -11.63
N GLU A 308 -1.61 24.22 -11.87
CA GLU A 308 -2.78 25.07 -12.16
C GLU A 308 -3.06 26.08 -11.04
N ILE A 309 -2.96 25.65 -9.77
CA ILE A 309 -3.08 26.56 -8.62
C ILE A 309 -1.97 27.61 -8.63
N GLY A 310 -0.72 27.21 -8.90
CA GLY A 310 0.42 28.11 -8.99
C GLY A 310 0.31 29.13 -10.13
N GLU A 311 -0.37 28.77 -11.22
CA GLU A 311 -0.69 29.67 -12.34
C GLU A 311 -1.93 30.55 -12.08
N GLY A 312 -2.56 30.42 -10.90
CA GLY A 312 -3.71 31.23 -10.48
C GLY A 312 -5.07 30.69 -10.93
N ASN A 313 -5.12 29.49 -11.53
CA ASN A 313 -6.36 28.85 -11.94
C ASN A 313 -7.05 28.17 -10.75
N LEU A 314 -7.70 28.97 -9.90
CA LEU A 314 -8.37 28.50 -8.68
C LEU A 314 -9.75 27.88 -8.92
N GLN A 315 -10.20 27.80 -10.18
CA GLN A 315 -11.48 27.20 -10.56
C GLN A 315 -11.34 25.77 -11.09
N GLN A 316 -10.11 25.29 -11.26
CA GLN A 316 -9.83 23.95 -11.75
C GLN A 316 -10.47 22.89 -10.84
N THR A 317 -11.12 21.90 -11.46
CA THR A 317 -11.68 20.74 -10.76
C THR A 317 -10.60 19.69 -10.53
N PHE A 318 -10.65 19.07 -9.35
CA PHE A 318 -9.72 18.02 -8.95
C PHE A 318 -10.47 17.00 -8.10
N THR A 319 -10.24 15.72 -8.39
CA THR A 319 -10.85 14.60 -7.66
C THR A 319 -9.74 13.82 -6.97
N PRO A 320 -9.75 13.76 -5.63
CA PRO A 320 -8.82 12.93 -4.87
C PRO A 320 -8.95 11.46 -5.26
N LEU A 321 -7.85 10.69 -5.15
CA LEU A 321 -7.82 9.28 -5.54
C LEU A 321 -8.77 8.40 -4.72
N SER A 322 -9.07 8.82 -3.49
CA SER A 322 -10.02 8.18 -2.60
C SER A 322 -10.48 9.19 -1.53
N GLN A 323 -11.47 8.83 -0.73
CA GLN A 323 -11.85 9.66 0.43
C GLN A 323 -10.72 9.80 1.46
N GLN A 324 -9.76 8.88 1.49
CA GLN A 324 -8.62 8.85 2.41
C GLN A 324 -7.35 9.44 1.80
N ASP A 325 -7.45 10.05 0.61
CA ASP A 325 -6.33 10.71 -0.06
C ASP A 325 -5.97 12.02 0.68
N ILE A 326 -5.08 11.91 1.66
CA ILE A 326 -4.64 13.03 2.49
C ILE A 326 -4.06 14.14 1.62
N LEU A 327 -3.11 13.82 0.74
CA LEU A 327 -2.43 14.84 -0.06
C LEU A 327 -3.38 15.54 -1.04
N GLY A 328 -4.25 14.77 -1.72
CA GLY A 328 -5.26 15.33 -2.60
C GLY A 328 -6.25 16.23 -1.86
N ASN A 329 -6.73 15.83 -0.68
CA ASN A 329 -7.63 16.63 0.14
C ASN A 329 -6.95 17.92 0.66
N GLU A 330 -5.69 17.84 1.07
CA GLU A 330 -4.94 19.03 1.52
C GLU A 330 -4.65 20.01 0.38
N LEU A 331 -4.32 19.53 -0.82
CA LEU A 331 -4.19 20.39 -2.01
C LEU A 331 -5.52 21.08 -2.36
N LEU A 332 -6.63 20.34 -2.21
CA LEU A 332 -7.97 20.88 -2.45
C LEU A 332 -8.35 21.95 -1.41
N SER A 333 -8.01 21.71 -0.15
CA SER A 333 -8.14 22.67 0.95
C SER A 333 -7.29 23.92 0.71
N MET A 334 -6.03 23.75 0.31
CA MET A 334 -5.12 24.85 -0.06
C MET A 334 -5.73 25.72 -1.16
N ARG A 335 -6.22 25.11 -2.25
CA ARG A 335 -6.89 25.80 -3.36
C ARG A 335 -8.13 26.56 -2.90
N ASN A 336 -8.95 25.98 -2.04
CA ASN A 336 -10.14 26.63 -1.48
C ASN A 336 -9.75 27.85 -0.61
N ASN A 337 -8.72 27.73 0.22
CA ASN A 337 -8.24 28.83 1.06
C ASN A 337 -7.64 29.96 0.22
N LEU A 338 -6.87 29.64 -0.83
CA LEU A 338 -6.36 30.63 -1.78
C LEU A 338 -7.50 31.33 -2.52
N LYS A 339 -8.54 30.58 -2.93
CA LYS A 339 -9.73 31.16 -3.56
C LYS A 339 -10.43 32.13 -2.61
N LYS A 340 -10.68 31.72 -1.37
CA LYS A 340 -11.28 32.57 -0.35
C LYS A 340 -10.46 33.83 -0.10
N ALA A 341 -9.14 33.70 0.04
CA ALA A 341 -8.24 34.85 0.24
C ALA A 341 -8.23 35.79 -0.98
N ALA A 342 -8.29 35.26 -2.21
CA ALA A 342 -8.39 36.06 -3.42
C ALA A 342 -9.72 36.82 -3.51
N ASP A 343 -10.83 36.15 -3.19
CA ASP A 343 -12.18 36.75 -3.17
C ASP A 343 -12.27 37.85 -2.09
N GLU A 344 -11.76 37.59 -0.88
CA GLU A 344 -11.68 38.58 0.22
C GLU A 344 -10.80 39.78 -0.15
N LYS A 345 -9.65 39.52 -0.79
CA LYS A 345 -8.75 40.58 -1.27
C LYS A 345 -9.45 41.44 -2.33
N ALA A 346 -10.16 40.84 -3.28
CA ALA A 346 -10.89 41.56 -4.32
C ALA A 346 -11.97 42.47 -3.71
N ILE A 347 -12.72 41.99 -2.73
CA ILE A 347 -13.71 42.79 -1.98
C ILE A 347 -13.03 43.96 -1.28
N ARG A 348 -11.90 43.72 -0.61
CA ARG A 348 -11.16 44.77 0.11
C ARG A 348 -10.61 45.84 -0.83
N ASP A 349 -10.03 45.43 -1.95
CA ASP A 349 -9.48 46.34 -2.95
C ASP A 349 -10.59 47.18 -3.58
N TRP A 350 -11.73 46.57 -3.91
CA TRP A 350 -12.94 47.29 -4.35
C TRP A 350 -13.43 48.30 -3.30
N ALA A 351 -13.49 47.93 -2.02
CA ALA A 351 -13.93 48.87 -0.97
C ALA A 351 -12.94 50.05 -0.82
N ASN A 352 -11.63 49.78 -0.87
CA ASN A 352 -10.60 50.81 -0.76
C ASN A 352 -10.58 51.77 -1.96
N GLU A 353 -10.74 51.25 -3.18
CA GLU A 353 -10.85 52.07 -4.39
C GLU A 353 -12.07 52.99 -4.33
N GLY A 354 -13.21 52.46 -3.87
CA GLY A 354 -14.42 53.24 -3.63
C GLY A 354 -14.20 54.34 -2.58
N LEU A 355 -13.59 53.99 -1.45
CA LEU A 355 -13.30 54.95 -0.37
C LEU A 355 -12.35 56.05 -0.84
N ALA A 356 -11.36 55.72 -1.65
CA ALA A 356 -10.46 56.69 -2.25
C ALA A 356 -11.20 57.63 -3.23
N SER A 357 -12.00 57.08 -4.16
CA SER A 357 -12.76 57.88 -5.14
C SER A 357 -13.74 58.83 -4.45
N LEU A 358 -14.57 58.31 -3.55
CA LEU A 358 -15.55 59.11 -2.82
C LEU A 358 -14.88 60.09 -1.85
N GLY A 359 -13.77 59.70 -1.21
CA GLY A 359 -12.99 60.59 -0.35
C GLY A 359 -12.43 61.80 -1.09
N GLU A 360 -12.02 61.65 -2.35
CA GLU A 360 -11.62 62.78 -3.21
C GLU A 360 -12.78 63.72 -3.53
N VAL A 361 -13.97 63.19 -3.80
CA VAL A 361 -15.19 64.00 -4.03
C VAL A 361 -15.55 64.81 -2.79
N LEU A 362 -15.50 64.16 -1.62
CA LEU A 362 -15.77 64.81 -0.33
C LEU A 362 -14.77 65.93 -0.02
N ARG A 363 -13.48 65.73 -0.33
CA ARG A 363 -12.45 66.76 -0.13
C ARG A 363 -12.58 67.95 -1.06
N ARG A 364 -12.96 67.74 -2.33
CA ARG A 364 -13.00 68.80 -3.34
C ARG A 364 -14.13 69.81 -3.10
N ASN A 365 -15.28 69.36 -2.60
CA ASN A 365 -16.51 70.16 -2.53
C ASN A 365 -16.82 70.64 -1.11
N ASN A 366 -15.84 71.17 -0.38
CA ASN A 366 -15.95 71.47 1.05
C ASN A 366 -16.53 72.86 1.42
N MET A 367 -17.04 73.61 0.45
CA MET A 367 -17.49 75.00 0.67
C MET A 367 -19.00 75.20 0.53
N ASN A 368 -19.73 74.21 0.01
CA ASN A 368 -21.17 74.31 -0.21
C ASN A 368 -21.84 72.96 0.04
N THR A 369 -22.70 72.90 1.05
CA THR A 369 -23.39 71.68 1.49
C THR A 369 -24.25 71.06 0.38
N GLN A 370 -24.90 71.88 -0.46
CA GLN A 370 -25.78 71.43 -1.55
C GLN A 370 -25.00 70.79 -2.71
N GLU A 371 -23.88 71.41 -3.09
CA GLU A 371 -23.01 70.93 -4.16
C GLU A 371 -22.28 69.65 -3.74
N LEU A 372 -21.76 69.62 -2.50
CA LEU A 372 -21.19 68.44 -1.88
C LEU A 372 -22.16 67.25 -1.92
N ALA A 373 -23.39 67.46 -1.45
CA ALA A 373 -24.41 66.42 -1.41
C ALA A 373 -24.72 65.87 -2.82
N THR A 374 -24.88 66.75 -3.81
CA THR A 374 -25.22 66.35 -5.19
C THR A 374 -24.11 65.53 -5.85
N GLU A 375 -22.87 65.99 -5.77
CA GLU A 375 -21.74 65.29 -6.40
C GLU A 375 -21.37 64.01 -5.67
N THR A 376 -21.52 63.97 -4.34
CA THR A 376 -21.34 62.75 -3.55
C THR A 376 -22.37 61.69 -3.94
N LEU A 377 -23.66 62.04 -4.04
CA LEU A 377 -24.69 61.09 -4.47
C LEU A 377 -24.41 60.57 -5.89
N ARG A 378 -23.99 61.44 -6.81
CA ARG A 378 -23.67 61.05 -8.20
C ARG A 378 -22.57 59.99 -8.23
N GLU A 379 -21.46 60.22 -7.53
CA GLU A 379 -20.34 59.27 -7.51
C GLU A 379 -20.70 57.98 -6.77
N LEU A 380 -21.43 58.09 -5.66
CA LEU A 380 -21.91 56.92 -4.90
C LEU A 380 -22.80 56.02 -5.76
N VAL A 381 -23.75 56.62 -6.47
CA VAL A 381 -24.68 55.89 -7.35
C VAL A 381 -23.92 55.22 -8.49
N LYS A 382 -22.96 55.93 -9.11
CA LYS A 382 -22.15 55.40 -10.21
C LYS A 382 -21.23 54.26 -9.77
N TYR A 383 -20.52 54.42 -8.66
CA TYR A 383 -19.53 53.45 -8.18
C TYR A 383 -20.19 52.14 -7.73
N THR A 384 -21.22 52.26 -6.89
CA THR A 384 -21.97 51.11 -6.39
C THR A 384 -22.94 50.57 -7.42
N LYS A 385 -23.21 51.29 -8.53
CA LYS A 385 -24.18 50.98 -9.59
C LYS A 385 -25.64 50.91 -9.13
N MET A 386 -26.01 51.60 -8.05
CA MET A 386 -27.42 51.65 -7.60
C MET A 386 -28.25 52.55 -8.53
N ASN A 387 -29.57 52.64 -8.31
CA ASN A 387 -30.45 53.30 -9.27
C ASN A 387 -30.89 54.69 -8.82
N GLN A 388 -31.19 54.87 -7.54
CA GLN A 388 -31.62 56.14 -6.96
C GLN A 388 -30.98 56.35 -5.59
N ALA A 389 -30.73 57.60 -5.25
CA ALA A 389 -30.30 57.98 -3.91
C ALA A 389 -30.81 59.38 -3.54
N ALA A 390 -31.07 59.60 -2.27
CA ALA A 390 -31.51 60.86 -1.70
C ALA A 390 -30.75 61.13 -0.40
N LEU A 391 -30.33 62.38 -0.20
CA LEU A 391 -29.66 62.85 1.00
C LEU A 391 -30.55 63.83 1.72
N PHE A 392 -30.97 63.46 2.92
CA PHE A 392 -31.70 64.31 3.85
C PHE A 392 -30.74 64.84 4.91
N MET A 393 -30.87 66.11 5.26
CA MET A 393 -30.02 66.79 6.22
C MET A 393 -30.83 67.26 7.41
N MET A 394 -30.23 67.19 8.59
CA MET A 394 -30.85 67.68 9.81
C MET A 394 -30.74 69.21 9.88
N GLU A 395 -31.88 69.87 10.04
CA GLU A 395 -31.97 71.31 10.21
C GLU A 395 -32.69 71.65 11.53
N GLU A 396 -32.32 72.77 12.13
CA GLU A 396 -32.94 73.31 13.35
C GLU A 396 -34.03 74.32 12.97
N GLY A 397 -35.26 74.09 13.44
CA GLY A 397 -36.39 75.01 13.30
C GLY A 397 -36.38 76.15 14.33
N SER A 398 -37.42 76.99 14.28
CA SER A 398 -37.53 78.23 15.08
C SER A 398 -37.85 78.02 16.57
N GLY A 399 -38.03 76.79 17.06
CA GLY A 399 -38.36 76.45 18.44
C GLY A 399 -37.37 75.46 19.07
N GLU A 400 -37.30 75.42 20.41
CA GLU A 400 -36.30 74.65 21.22
C GLU A 400 -36.31 73.12 21.02
N ASN A 401 -37.15 72.56 20.16
CA ASN A 401 -37.19 71.12 19.87
C ASN A 401 -37.71 70.77 18.45
N ASP A 402 -37.63 71.72 17.52
CA ASP A 402 -38.20 71.56 16.18
C ASP A 402 -37.13 71.12 15.17
N GLN A 403 -36.61 69.91 15.33
CA GLN A 403 -35.66 69.31 14.38
C GLN A 403 -36.42 68.59 13.25
N TYR A 404 -36.02 68.84 12.02
CA TYR A 404 -36.58 68.16 10.85
C TYR A 404 -35.50 67.80 9.84
N LEU A 405 -35.81 66.82 9.01
CA LEU A 405 -34.98 66.37 7.91
C LEU A 405 -35.42 67.07 6.62
N GLN A 406 -34.53 67.84 6.01
CA GLN A 406 -34.75 68.47 4.73
C GLN A 406 -34.07 67.67 3.61
N LEU A 407 -34.77 67.40 2.52
CA LEU A 407 -34.16 66.84 1.33
C LEU A 407 -33.21 67.88 0.69
N VAL A 408 -31.91 67.60 0.72
CA VAL A 408 -30.88 68.50 0.17
C VAL A 408 -30.51 68.05 -1.24
N ALA A 409 -30.21 66.78 -1.47
CA ALA A 409 -29.87 66.29 -2.80
C ALA A 409 -30.63 65.01 -3.13
N ALA A 410 -30.92 64.81 -4.42
CA ALA A 410 -31.51 63.58 -4.92
C ALA A 410 -30.97 63.26 -6.32
N TYR A 411 -30.68 61.99 -6.56
CA TYR A 411 -30.23 61.46 -7.85
C TYR A 411 -31.33 60.59 -8.47
N ALA A 412 -31.64 60.85 -9.74
CA ALA A 412 -32.68 60.17 -10.51
C ALA A 412 -34.08 60.19 -9.84
N TYR A 413 -34.43 61.31 -9.17
CA TYR A 413 -35.72 61.53 -8.52
C TYR A 413 -36.65 62.40 -9.38
N GLU A 414 -37.88 61.93 -9.63
CA GLU A 414 -38.76 62.46 -10.68
C GLU A 414 -39.38 63.83 -10.36
N ARG A 415 -39.54 64.20 -9.09
CA ARG A 415 -40.42 65.31 -8.74
C ARG A 415 -39.68 66.55 -8.27
N ARG A 416 -39.25 67.41 -9.20
CA ARG A 416 -38.74 68.78 -8.91
C ARG A 416 -39.68 69.63 -8.05
N LYS A 417 -41.00 69.36 -8.07
CA LYS A 417 -42.03 70.05 -7.26
C LYS A 417 -42.01 69.70 -5.76
N TYR A 418 -41.25 68.69 -5.33
CA TYR A 418 -41.12 68.25 -3.93
C TYR A 418 -39.66 68.31 -3.41
N MET A 419 -38.80 69.12 -4.03
CA MET A 419 -37.44 69.42 -3.52
C MET A 419 -37.43 70.19 -2.18
N GLN A 420 -38.61 70.46 -1.61
CA GLN A 420 -38.81 71.08 -0.29
C GLN A 420 -39.49 70.13 0.69
N LYS A 421 -39.33 68.80 0.52
CA LYS A 421 -39.89 67.83 1.46
C LYS A 421 -39.13 67.90 2.79
N THR A 422 -39.84 68.29 3.84
CA THR A 422 -39.40 68.22 5.23
C THR A 422 -40.06 67.01 5.89
N ILE A 423 -39.30 66.26 6.67
CA ILE A 423 -39.78 65.07 7.40
C ILE A 423 -39.46 65.27 8.87
N ALA A 424 -40.43 65.11 9.77
CA ALA A 424 -40.17 65.22 11.20
C ALA A 424 -39.36 64.02 11.71
N VAL A 425 -38.61 64.19 12.80
CA VAL A 425 -37.92 63.07 13.46
C VAL A 425 -38.97 62.06 13.95
N GLY A 426 -38.76 60.78 13.63
CA GLY A 426 -39.74 59.70 13.88
C GLY A 426 -40.87 59.58 12.86
N GLU A 427 -40.92 60.44 11.84
CA GLU A 427 -41.90 60.34 10.76
C GLU A 427 -41.34 59.53 9.57
N GLY A 428 -42.05 58.47 9.20
CA GLY A 428 -41.64 57.57 8.11
C GLY A 428 -40.31 56.86 8.39
N MET A 429 -39.80 56.12 7.39
CA MET A 429 -38.60 55.29 7.59
C MET A 429 -37.32 56.13 7.71
N VAL A 430 -37.26 57.28 7.02
CA VAL A 430 -36.13 58.22 7.11
C VAL A 430 -36.08 58.86 8.51
N GLY A 431 -37.22 59.31 9.06
CA GLY A 431 -37.29 59.84 10.43
C GLY A 431 -37.07 58.77 11.50
N GLN A 432 -37.51 57.53 11.26
CA GLN A 432 -37.27 56.39 12.16
C GLN A 432 -35.78 56.00 12.19
N CYS A 433 -35.09 56.05 11.05
CA CYS A 433 -33.65 55.78 10.95
C CYS A 433 -32.82 56.73 11.84
N VAL A 434 -33.22 58.00 11.94
CA VAL A 434 -32.63 58.98 12.86
C VAL A 434 -32.84 58.56 14.32
N LEU A 435 -34.07 58.21 14.70
CA LEU A 435 -34.41 57.82 16.08
C LEU A 435 -33.64 56.58 16.53
N GLU A 436 -33.56 55.58 15.66
CA GLU A 436 -32.91 54.30 15.95
C GLU A 436 -31.38 54.39 15.86
N ARG A 437 -30.85 55.43 15.21
CA ARG A 437 -29.41 55.56 14.90
C ARG A 437 -28.84 54.32 14.20
N GLY A 438 -29.67 53.64 13.42
CA GLY A 438 -29.36 52.36 12.79
C GLY A 438 -29.71 52.34 11.30
N THR A 439 -28.95 51.56 10.53
CA THR A 439 -29.22 51.27 9.13
C THR A 439 -30.51 50.45 9.01
N ILE A 440 -31.47 50.91 8.20
CA ILE A 440 -32.68 50.16 7.87
C ILE A 440 -32.53 49.60 6.44
N HIS A 441 -32.61 48.27 6.32
CA HIS A 441 -32.51 47.56 5.04
C HIS A 441 -33.81 46.81 4.74
N LEU A 442 -34.59 47.32 3.78
CA LEU A 442 -35.79 46.66 3.27
C LEU A 442 -35.42 45.84 2.04
N ARG A 443 -35.60 44.52 2.12
CA ARG A 443 -35.36 43.58 1.02
C ARG A 443 -36.58 43.38 0.11
N GLU A 444 -37.76 43.77 0.61
CA GLU A 444 -39.02 43.76 -0.13
C GLU A 444 -39.68 45.11 0.07
N VAL A 445 -39.74 45.89 -1.01
CA VAL A 445 -40.30 47.24 -0.99
C VAL A 445 -41.76 47.18 -1.47
N PRO A 446 -42.75 47.64 -0.69
CA PRO A 446 -44.15 47.65 -1.11
C PRO A 446 -44.37 48.49 -2.38
N GLU A 447 -45.29 48.06 -3.25
CA GLU A 447 -45.50 48.65 -4.59
C GLU A 447 -45.84 50.15 -4.59
N GLU A 448 -46.48 50.64 -3.53
CA GLU A 448 -46.86 52.06 -3.38
C GLU A 448 -45.83 52.91 -2.63
N TYR A 449 -44.70 52.33 -2.19
CA TYR A 449 -43.75 53.00 -1.29
C TYR A 449 -42.81 53.96 -2.04
N VAL A 450 -42.11 53.47 -3.08
CA VAL A 450 -41.16 54.26 -3.87
C VAL A 450 -41.03 53.67 -5.28
N ASN A 451 -40.82 54.53 -6.28
CA ASN A 451 -40.70 54.12 -7.68
C ASN A 451 -39.45 54.69 -8.34
N ILE A 452 -38.71 53.83 -9.04
CA ILE A 452 -37.67 54.21 -9.98
C ILE A 452 -38.31 54.54 -11.31
N THR A 453 -38.16 55.78 -11.77
CA THR A 453 -38.84 56.28 -12.96
C THR A 453 -37.86 56.59 -14.09
N SER A 454 -38.37 56.50 -15.31
CA SER A 454 -37.69 56.83 -16.56
C SER A 454 -38.65 57.61 -17.45
N GLY A 455 -38.14 58.21 -18.53
CA GLY A 455 -39.00 58.84 -19.53
C GLY A 455 -40.00 57.90 -20.22
N LEU A 456 -39.89 56.58 -19.99
CA LEU A 456 -40.74 55.55 -20.60
C LEU A 456 -41.67 54.84 -19.60
N GLY A 457 -41.53 55.05 -18.29
CA GLY A 457 -42.32 54.34 -17.28
C GLY A 457 -41.67 54.32 -15.90
N HIS A 458 -42.26 53.57 -14.97
CA HIS A 458 -41.80 53.43 -13.58
C HIS A 458 -41.77 51.96 -13.15
N ALA A 459 -40.90 51.64 -12.18
CA ALA A 459 -40.79 50.32 -11.59
C ALA A 459 -40.41 50.41 -10.10
N VAL A 460 -40.90 49.47 -9.31
CA VAL A 460 -40.61 49.37 -7.87
C VAL A 460 -39.19 48.80 -7.68
N PRO A 461 -38.32 49.41 -6.86
CA PRO A 461 -37.02 48.85 -6.55
C PRO A 461 -37.16 47.54 -5.79
N ARG A 462 -36.16 46.65 -5.92
CA ARG A 462 -36.14 45.41 -5.14
C ARG A 462 -35.79 45.69 -3.69
N THR A 463 -34.84 46.58 -3.46
CA THR A 463 -34.33 46.89 -2.12
C THR A 463 -34.22 48.39 -1.89
N LEU A 464 -34.45 48.78 -0.63
CA LEU A 464 -34.25 50.12 -0.12
C LEU A 464 -33.34 50.07 1.11
N LEU A 465 -32.33 50.93 1.12
CA LEU A 465 -31.33 51.02 2.18
C LEU A 465 -31.31 52.46 2.70
N ILE A 466 -31.57 52.62 4.00
CA ILE A 466 -31.68 53.93 4.67
C ILE A 466 -30.63 53.95 5.77
N MET A 467 -29.67 54.87 5.66
CA MET A 467 -28.51 54.94 6.53
C MET A 467 -28.42 56.30 7.23
N PRO A 468 -28.24 56.33 8.55
CA PRO A 468 -28.04 57.59 9.26
C PRO A 468 -26.60 58.08 9.01
N LEU A 469 -26.45 59.39 8.82
CA LEU A 469 -25.15 60.05 8.70
C LEU A 469 -24.69 60.48 10.09
N ILE A 470 -23.92 59.63 10.76
CA ILE A 470 -23.50 59.85 12.14
C ILE A 470 -22.03 60.25 12.21
N TYR A 471 -21.74 61.33 12.95
CA TYR A 471 -20.38 61.74 13.28
C TYR A 471 -20.34 62.25 14.73
N ASN A 472 -19.37 61.79 15.53
CA ASN A 472 -19.25 62.11 16.97
C ASN A 472 -20.58 61.99 17.75
N GLU A 473 -21.32 60.89 17.57
CA GLU A 473 -22.63 60.61 18.21
C GLU A 473 -23.78 61.57 17.83
N VAL A 474 -23.57 62.43 16.83
CA VAL A 474 -24.58 63.36 16.29
C VAL A 474 -25.03 62.87 14.91
N VAL A 475 -26.35 62.86 14.68
CA VAL A 475 -26.96 62.53 13.39
C VAL A 475 -27.06 63.81 12.56
N TYR A 476 -26.28 63.91 11.49
CA TYR A 476 -26.27 65.06 10.59
C TYR A 476 -27.31 64.96 9.46
N GLY A 477 -27.83 63.76 9.22
CA GLY A 477 -28.76 63.51 8.13
C GLY A 477 -29.01 62.02 7.91
N VAL A 478 -29.67 61.70 6.81
CA VAL A 478 -30.00 60.34 6.38
C VAL A 478 -29.76 60.20 4.89
N LEU A 479 -29.13 59.10 4.50
CA LEU A 479 -28.92 58.70 3.13
C LEU A 479 -29.89 57.56 2.79
N GLU A 480 -30.82 57.81 1.88
CA GLU A 480 -31.78 56.83 1.37
C GLU A 480 -31.36 56.38 -0.02
N MET A 481 -31.32 55.07 -0.28
CA MET A 481 -30.80 54.50 -1.51
C MET A 481 -31.70 53.36 -2.00
N ALA A 482 -32.03 53.36 -3.29
CA ALA A 482 -32.86 52.33 -3.90
C ALA A 482 -32.17 51.64 -5.08
N SER A 483 -32.36 50.34 -5.19
CA SER A 483 -31.73 49.50 -6.21
C SER A 483 -32.65 48.37 -6.67
N PHE A 484 -32.58 47.99 -7.95
CA PHE A 484 -33.20 46.77 -8.47
C PHE A 484 -32.43 45.49 -8.07
N ARG A 485 -31.17 45.65 -7.64
CA ARG A 485 -30.25 44.61 -7.19
C ARG A 485 -30.18 44.64 -5.66
N GLU A 486 -30.16 43.48 -5.03
CA GLU A 486 -29.84 43.37 -3.61
C GLU A 486 -28.41 43.81 -3.31
N PHE A 487 -28.22 44.55 -2.22
CA PHE A 487 -26.90 44.93 -1.76
C PHE A 487 -26.23 43.75 -1.06
N GLY A 488 -25.00 43.42 -1.48
CA GLY A 488 -24.19 42.43 -0.78
C GLY A 488 -23.71 42.97 0.57
N ASP A 489 -23.44 42.09 1.54
CA ASP A 489 -22.97 42.50 2.89
C ASP A 489 -21.72 43.39 2.83
N HIS A 490 -20.82 43.13 1.88
CA HIS A 490 -19.62 43.95 1.65
C HIS A 490 -19.94 45.34 1.09
N GLU A 491 -20.99 45.48 0.28
CA GLU A 491 -21.45 46.78 -0.24
C GLU A 491 -22.09 47.60 0.88
N ILE A 492 -22.90 46.97 1.75
CA ILE A 492 -23.51 47.63 2.91
C ILE A 492 -22.44 48.14 3.87
N ALA A 493 -21.47 47.30 4.26
CA ALA A 493 -20.37 47.69 5.13
C ALA A 493 -19.49 48.81 4.53
N PHE A 494 -19.34 48.82 3.20
CA PHE A 494 -18.69 49.91 2.48
C PHE A 494 -19.51 51.21 2.56
N LEU A 495 -20.82 51.13 2.30
CA LEU A 495 -21.75 52.27 2.36
C LEU A 495 -21.82 52.88 3.76
N GLU A 496 -21.78 52.08 4.83
CA GLU A 496 -21.73 52.57 6.21
C GLU A 496 -20.47 53.39 6.51
N LYS A 497 -19.29 52.91 6.06
CA LYS A 497 -18.03 53.66 6.21
C LYS A 497 -18.04 54.97 5.43
N ILE A 498 -18.64 54.95 4.24
CA ILE A 498 -18.83 56.15 3.43
C ILE A 498 -19.83 57.09 4.10
N ALA A 499 -20.96 56.61 4.62
CA ALA A 499 -21.96 57.42 5.33
C ALA A 499 -21.32 58.16 6.52
N GLN A 500 -20.45 57.50 7.29
CA GLN A 500 -19.67 58.13 8.35
C GLN A 500 -18.73 59.23 7.82
N SER A 501 -18.06 58.98 6.69
CA SER A 501 -17.15 59.96 6.05
C SER A 501 -17.91 61.17 5.49
N ILE A 502 -19.10 60.93 4.92
CA ILE A 502 -20.04 61.96 4.46
C ILE A 502 -20.47 62.82 5.65
N ALA A 503 -20.92 62.20 6.75
CA ALA A 503 -21.34 62.88 7.97
C ALA A 503 -20.25 63.81 8.53
N GLY A 504 -19.01 63.31 8.65
CA GLY A 504 -17.88 64.12 9.13
C GLY A 504 -17.52 65.28 8.20
N THR A 505 -17.60 65.08 6.88
CA THR A 505 -17.35 66.15 5.91
C THR A 505 -18.43 67.22 6.00
N ILE A 506 -19.70 66.81 6.02
CA ILE A 506 -20.86 67.68 6.20
C ILE A 506 -20.76 68.49 7.49
N ALA A 507 -20.42 67.84 8.61
CA ALA A 507 -20.21 68.51 9.88
C ALA A 507 -19.16 69.62 9.79
N SER A 508 -18.06 69.35 9.08
CA SER A 508 -17.01 70.34 8.84
C SER A 508 -17.49 71.48 7.94
N VAL A 509 -18.23 71.21 6.86
CA VAL A 509 -18.79 72.25 5.97
C VAL A 509 -19.79 73.14 6.71
N GLN A 510 -20.74 72.55 7.44
CA GLN A 510 -21.71 73.29 8.24
C GLN A 510 -21.03 74.14 9.33
N THR A 511 -20.00 73.61 9.98
CA THR A 511 -19.21 74.37 10.96
C THR A 511 -18.53 75.57 10.30
N ASN A 512 -17.89 75.38 9.13
CA ASN A 512 -17.25 76.47 8.40
C ASN A 512 -18.25 77.54 7.92
N GLU A 513 -19.43 77.12 7.42
CA GLU A 513 -20.50 78.04 7.02
C GLU A 513 -21.02 78.85 8.22
N ARG A 514 -21.24 78.19 9.37
CA ARG A 514 -21.66 78.87 10.61
C ARG A 514 -20.60 79.83 11.12
N THR A 515 -19.33 79.43 11.12
CA THR A 515 -18.20 80.31 11.50
C THR A 515 -18.12 81.52 10.58
N LYS A 516 -18.31 81.35 9.26
CA LYS A 516 -18.34 82.46 8.31
C LYS A 516 -19.49 83.43 8.59
N LYS A 517 -20.70 82.93 8.80
CA LYS A 517 -21.88 83.76 9.13
C LYS A 517 -21.71 84.52 10.44
N LEU A 518 -21.20 83.86 11.48
CA LEU A 518 -20.90 84.48 12.78
C LEU A 518 -19.79 85.53 12.66
N LEU A 519 -18.77 85.29 11.82
CA LEU A 519 -17.72 86.26 11.55
C LEU A 519 -18.28 87.50 10.83
N GLU A 520 -19.14 87.31 9.83
CA GLU A 520 -19.84 88.40 9.12
C GLU A 520 -20.71 89.21 10.08
N GLN A 521 -21.49 88.55 10.95
CA GLN A 521 -22.29 89.21 11.99
C GLN A 521 -21.42 89.96 13.01
N SER A 522 -20.30 89.37 13.43
CA SER A 522 -19.37 90.02 14.36
C SER A 522 -18.69 91.23 13.72
N GLN A 523 -18.37 91.18 12.42
CA GLN A 523 -17.84 92.32 11.67
C GLN A 523 -18.87 93.44 11.55
N GLN A 524 -20.11 93.12 11.16
CA GLN A 524 -21.21 94.09 11.11
C GLN A 524 -21.47 94.75 12.47
N MET A 525 -21.56 93.95 13.54
CA MET A 525 -21.75 94.48 14.90
C MET A 525 -20.57 95.36 15.34
N SER A 526 -19.34 95.03 14.93
CA SER A 526 -18.17 95.88 15.22
C SER A 526 -18.19 97.18 14.44
N GLU A 527 -18.69 97.20 13.19
CA GLU A 527 -18.88 98.42 12.40
C GLU A 527 -19.99 99.30 12.99
N GLU A 528 -21.12 98.71 13.38
CA GLU A 528 -22.21 99.42 14.07
C GLU A 528 -21.76 99.99 15.41
N MET A 529 -21.01 99.24 16.21
CA MET A 529 -20.45 99.76 17.47
C MET A 529 -19.47 100.90 17.24
N LYS A 530 -18.61 100.85 16.22
CA LYS A 530 -17.72 101.98 15.87
C LYS A 530 -18.50 103.21 15.45
N ALA A 531 -19.60 103.03 14.70
CA ALA A 531 -20.48 104.12 14.33
C ALA A 531 -21.18 104.73 15.57
N GLN A 532 -21.69 103.90 16.48
CA GLN A 532 -22.26 104.36 17.76
C GLN A 532 -21.23 105.04 18.66
N GLU A 533 -19.99 104.53 18.73
CA GLU A 533 -18.91 105.11 19.51
C GLU A 533 -18.53 106.50 18.98
N GLU A 534 -18.43 106.67 17.66
CA GLU A 534 -18.14 107.98 17.06
C GLU A 534 -19.31 108.97 17.24
N GLU A 535 -20.56 108.51 17.15
CA GLU A 535 -21.75 109.31 17.46
C GLU A 535 -21.80 109.73 18.94
N LEU A 536 -21.50 108.80 19.86
CA LEU A 536 -21.36 109.09 21.29
C LEU A 536 -20.22 110.07 21.56
N ARG A 537 -19.08 109.91 20.89
CA ARG A 537 -17.92 110.81 21.01
C ARG A 537 -18.27 112.23 20.57
N GLN A 538 -18.97 112.38 19.43
CA GLN A 538 -19.50 113.68 18.98
C GLN A 538 -20.48 114.27 20.00
N ASN A 539 -21.46 113.49 20.49
CA ASN A 539 -22.38 113.94 21.52
C ASN A 539 -21.65 114.35 22.82
N GLN A 540 -20.59 113.65 23.20
CA GLN A 540 -19.80 113.95 24.39
C GLN A 540 -18.97 115.24 24.20
N GLU A 541 -18.37 115.44 23.03
CA GLU A 541 -17.68 116.68 22.65
C GLU A 541 -18.65 117.87 22.63
N GLU A 542 -19.85 117.70 22.09
CA GLU A 542 -20.90 118.73 22.04
C GLU A 542 -21.45 119.05 23.45
N LEU A 543 -21.66 118.03 24.30
CA LEU A 543 -22.03 118.18 25.71
C LEU A 543 -20.93 118.89 26.51
N GLN A 544 -19.65 118.55 26.31
CA GLN A 544 -18.53 119.24 26.96
C GLN A 544 -18.44 120.69 26.52
N ALA A 545 -18.59 120.98 25.23
CA ALA A 545 -18.63 122.34 24.71
C ALA A 545 -19.81 123.14 25.30
N THR A 546 -20.98 122.52 25.40
CA THR A 546 -22.18 123.10 26.01
C THR A 546 -22.01 123.35 27.51
N SER A 547 -21.43 122.39 28.25
CA SER A 547 -21.14 122.50 29.68
C SER A 547 -20.10 123.59 29.97
N GLU A 548 -19.03 123.68 29.16
CA GLU A 548 -18.03 124.74 29.29
C GLU A 548 -18.62 126.11 28.94
N GLN A 549 -19.50 126.20 27.93
CA GLN A 549 -20.27 127.42 27.65
C GLN A 549 -21.15 127.81 28.84
N MET A 550 -21.89 126.87 29.42
CA MET A 550 -22.74 127.11 30.60
C MET A 550 -21.91 127.57 31.79
N ARG A 551 -20.76 126.94 32.05
CA ARG A 551 -19.84 127.32 33.12
C ARG A 551 -19.27 128.73 32.91
N ARG A 552 -18.88 129.09 31.69
CA ARG A 552 -18.46 130.46 31.36
C ARG A 552 -19.58 131.47 31.60
N ARG A 553 -20.80 131.14 31.19
CA ARG A 553 -21.98 131.99 31.39
C ARG A 553 -22.32 132.14 32.87
N GLN A 554 -22.14 131.10 33.67
CA GLN A 554 -22.30 131.14 35.12
C GLN A 554 -21.25 132.03 35.79
N VAL A 555 -19.98 131.92 35.40
CA VAL A 555 -18.90 132.78 35.89
C VAL A 555 -19.09 134.24 35.46
N GLU A 556 -19.57 134.49 34.24
CA GLU A 556 -19.94 135.85 33.80
C GLU A 556 -21.10 136.41 34.61
N LEU A 557 -22.17 135.64 34.82
CA LEU A 557 -23.31 136.04 35.64
C LEU A 557 -22.91 136.27 37.11
N GLU A 558 -22.01 135.47 37.67
CA GLU A 558 -21.46 135.68 39.02
C GLU A 558 -20.61 136.94 39.09
N LYS A 559 -19.75 137.20 38.09
CA LYS A 559 -19.00 138.45 37.98
C LYS A 559 -19.90 139.67 37.79
N GLU A 560 -21.00 139.51 37.05
CA GLU A 560 -22.00 140.56 36.86
C GLU A 560 -22.78 140.80 38.17
N ASN A 561 -23.11 139.73 38.91
CA ASN A 561 -23.69 139.82 40.25
C ASN A 561 -22.74 140.49 41.26
N GLU A 562 -21.46 140.14 41.25
CA GLU A 562 -20.44 140.77 42.10
C GLU A 562 -20.22 142.23 41.71
N ARG A 563 -20.13 142.55 40.42
CA ARG A 563 -20.08 143.95 39.95
C ARG A 563 -21.32 144.73 40.35
N LEU A 564 -22.51 144.15 40.25
CA LEU A 564 -23.75 144.78 40.71
C LEU A 564 -23.71 145.02 42.22
N LYS A 565 -23.26 144.03 43.02
CA LYS A 565 -23.10 144.17 44.48
C LYS A 565 -22.06 145.21 44.88
N ASP A 566 -20.93 145.28 44.18
CA ASP A 566 -19.88 146.27 44.44
C ASP A 566 -20.29 147.68 43.99
N THR A 567 -20.98 147.81 42.85
CA THR A 567 -21.56 149.08 42.39
C THR A 567 -22.64 149.58 43.37
N LEU A 568 -23.42 148.66 43.94
CA LEU A 568 -24.38 148.97 45.01
C LEU A 568 -23.70 149.43 46.31
N ARG A 569 -22.51 148.91 46.64
CA ARG A 569 -21.75 149.33 47.84
C ARG A 569 -21.01 150.65 47.68
N SER A 570 -20.52 151.00 46.50
CA SER A 570 -19.73 152.23 46.28
C SER A 570 -20.56 153.47 45.98
N SER A 571 -21.87 153.33 45.71
CA SER A 571 -22.71 154.44 45.21
C SER A 571 -23.64 155.06 46.26
N GLY A 572 -23.52 154.70 47.54
CA GLY A 572 -24.14 155.44 48.65
C GLY A 572 -25.61 155.80 48.46
N VAL A 573 -26.51 154.81 48.48
CA VAL A 573 -27.96 155.04 48.62
C VAL A 573 -28.54 154.05 49.63
N ASP A 574 -29.07 154.63 50.70
CA ASP A 574 -29.95 154.02 51.69
C ASP A 574 -31.33 153.77 51.07
N VAL A 575 -31.88 152.56 51.20
CA VAL A 575 -33.35 152.33 51.13
C VAL A 575 -33.73 151.18 52.06
N GLN A 576 -34.23 151.57 53.21
CA GLN A 576 -35.21 150.84 54.01
C GLN A 576 -36.47 150.48 53.20
N THR A 577 -36.88 149.20 53.32
CA THR A 577 -38.28 148.73 53.52
C THR A 577 -39.32 148.87 52.38
N THR A 578 -39.94 147.74 52.02
CA THR A 578 -41.40 147.49 51.82
C THR A 578 -41.57 146.14 51.08
N ARG A 579 -42.61 145.31 51.23
CA ARG A 579 -43.67 145.04 52.22
C ARG A 579 -44.35 143.74 51.73
N THR A 580 -44.51 142.78 52.64
CA THR A 580 -45.57 141.76 52.81
C THR A 580 -46.52 141.32 51.65
N ALA A 581 -46.73 139.99 51.59
CA ALA A 581 -47.96 139.21 51.31
C ALA A 581 -48.17 138.53 49.94
N TYR A 582 -48.33 137.19 49.95
CA TYR A 582 -49.39 136.30 49.38
C TYR A 582 -48.86 134.83 49.45
N GLN A 583 -49.32 133.99 50.40
CA GLN A 583 -50.41 132.99 50.30
C GLN A 583 -50.07 131.65 49.60
N THR A 584 -50.15 130.58 50.41
CA THR A 584 -50.74 129.24 50.14
C THR A 584 -50.18 128.32 49.04
N VAL A 585 -49.53 127.21 49.46
CA VAL A 585 -49.87 125.77 49.31
C VAL A 585 -48.58 124.95 49.38
#